data_AF-A0A318SLJ8-F1
#
_entry.id   AF-A0A318SLJ8-F1
#
_cell.length_a   1.000
_cell.length_b   1.000
_cell.length_c   1.000
_cell.angle_alpha   90.00
_cell.angle_beta   90.00
_cell.angle_gamma   90.00
#
_symmetry.space_group_name_H-M   'P 1'
#
loop_
_entity.id
_entity.type
_entity.pdbx_description
1 polymer ?
#
loop_
_entity_poly.entity_id
_entity_poly.type
_entity_poly.pdbx_seq_one_letter_code
_entity_poly.pdbx_strand_id
1 'polypeptide(L)'
;MKITSLLSLVAVFAATAAGSAAAQHVRAGTAKVVGGAVMVQNARGERPLQSGDALNAADRIVTGADGSASVVLRDGSVMVIGPQSQMELKSFAFDSTTHDGNMGVSLLRGTMRMVTGLIGKKRPEAVQVETPTSTVGILGTDFIVEVAEAEAAK
;
A
#
# COMPACT_ATOMS: atom_id res chain seq x y z
N MET A 1 20.51 -4.92 75.06
CA MET A 1 21.89 -5.23 74.66
C MET A 1 21.85 -6.05 73.37
N LYS A 2 22.02 -5.37 72.21
CA LYS A 2 22.18 -5.91 70.82
C LYS A 2 20.95 -6.73 70.32
N ILE A 3 20.50 -6.76 69.06
CA ILE A 3 21.17 -6.88 67.75
C ILE A 3 20.18 -6.43 66.64
N THR A 4 20.70 -5.57 65.77
CA THR A 4 20.42 -5.21 64.34
C THR A 4 19.46 -6.00 63.42
N SER A 5 18.89 -5.23 62.47
CA SER A 5 18.65 -5.47 61.01
C SER A 5 17.17 -5.40 60.59
N LEU A 6 16.66 -4.35 59.93
CA LEU A 6 16.90 -3.84 58.55
C LEU A 6 16.39 -4.80 57.45
N LEU A 7 15.75 -4.24 56.41
CA LEU A 7 15.11 -4.83 55.20
C LEU A 7 13.59 -5.10 55.34
N SER A 8 12.69 -4.71 54.44
CA SER A 8 12.76 -3.94 53.19
C SER A 8 11.34 -3.47 52.84
N LEU A 9 11.24 -2.21 52.44
CA LEU A 9 10.07 -1.57 51.83
C LEU A 9 9.92 -2.11 50.40
N VAL A 10 8.89 -2.89 50.10
CA VAL A 10 8.58 -3.32 48.72
C VAL A 10 7.53 -2.36 48.15
N ALA A 11 8.02 -1.38 47.39
CA ALA A 11 7.22 -0.52 46.54
C ALA A 11 6.76 -1.32 45.32
N VAL A 12 5.45 -1.57 45.21
CA VAL A 12 4.84 -2.16 44.02
C VAL A 12 4.76 -1.08 42.94
N PHE A 13 5.74 -1.09 42.04
CA PHE A 13 5.73 -0.30 40.82
C PHE A 13 5.07 -1.13 39.71
N ALA A 14 3.76 -0.94 39.53
CA ALA A 14 3.02 -1.56 38.44
C ALA A 14 3.39 -0.85 37.12
N ALA A 15 4.37 -1.39 36.40
CA ALA A 15 4.73 -0.93 35.07
C ALA A 15 3.67 -1.38 34.06
N THR A 16 2.85 -0.44 33.60
CA THR A 16 1.98 -0.59 32.44
C THR A 16 2.83 -0.57 31.17
N ALA A 17 3.27 -1.74 30.71
CA ALA A 17 3.84 -1.89 29.38
C ALA A 17 2.71 -1.80 28.34
N ALA A 18 2.38 -0.58 27.92
CA ALA A 18 1.63 -0.33 26.69
C ALA A 18 2.53 -0.76 25.52
N GLY A 19 2.40 -2.01 25.09
CA GLY A 19 2.98 -2.48 23.83
C GLY A 19 2.29 -1.73 22.70
N SER A 20 2.88 -0.63 22.26
CA SER A 20 2.54 -0.05 20.96
C SER A 20 2.91 -1.09 19.91
N ALA A 21 1.90 -1.80 19.40
CA ALA A 21 2.01 -2.53 18.16
C ALA A 21 2.32 -1.49 17.07
N ALA A 22 3.61 -1.23 16.86
CA ALA A 22 4.09 -0.53 15.69
C ALA A 22 3.65 -1.40 14.52
N ALA A 23 2.54 -1.03 13.89
CA ALA A 23 2.12 -1.57 12.62
C ALA A 23 3.36 -1.47 11.72
N GLN A 24 3.99 -2.61 11.46
CA GLN A 24 5.14 -2.65 10.58
C GLN A 24 4.60 -2.21 9.23
N HIS A 25 4.87 -0.96 8.87
CA HIS A 25 4.60 -0.43 7.54
C HIS A 25 5.54 -1.18 6.61
N VAL A 26 5.10 -2.35 6.16
CA VAL A 26 5.81 -3.11 5.15
C VAL A 26 5.72 -2.26 3.90
N ARG A 27 6.87 -1.69 3.54
CA ARG A 27 7.06 -1.01 2.27
C ARG A 27 6.57 -1.92 1.17
N ALA A 28 5.56 -1.49 0.43
CA ALA A 28 4.96 -2.26 -0.65
C ALA A 28 5.74 -2.07 -1.96
N GLY A 29 6.25 -0.87 -2.20
CA GLY A 29 6.98 -0.56 -3.42
C GLY A 29 7.70 0.77 -3.42
N THR A 30 8.09 1.18 -4.62
CA THR A 30 8.84 2.41 -4.92
C THR A 30 8.25 3.10 -6.12
N ALA A 31 8.02 4.42 -6.05
CA ALA A 31 7.80 5.22 -7.25
C ALA A 31 9.11 5.33 -8.03
N LYS A 32 9.09 4.97 -9.32
CA LYS A 32 10.26 5.06 -10.21
C LYS A 32 10.22 6.32 -11.04
N VAL A 33 9.09 6.57 -11.69
CA VAL A 33 8.88 7.73 -12.54
C VAL A 33 7.68 8.48 -12.01
N VAL A 34 7.82 9.78 -11.81
CA VAL A 34 6.70 10.67 -11.47
C VAL A 34 6.80 11.87 -12.40
N GLY A 35 5.71 12.17 -13.10
CA GLY A 35 5.57 13.33 -13.97
C GLY A 35 4.32 14.13 -13.62
N GLY A 36 4.40 15.45 -13.75
CA GLY A 36 3.28 16.35 -13.44
C GLY A 36 2.87 16.34 -11.96
N ALA A 37 1.62 16.69 -11.69
CA ALA A 37 1.08 16.71 -10.33
C ALA A 37 0.65 15.31 -9.87
N VAL A 38 1.35 14.75 -8.88
CA VAL A 38 1.00 13.47 -8.24
C VAL A 38 1.10 13.59 -6.72
N MET A 39 0.04 13.19 -6.02
CA MET A 39 -0.06 13.22 -4.57
C MET A 39 -0.26 11.81 -4.01
N VAL A 40 0.31 11.55 -2.84
CA VAL A 40 -0.03 10.40 -1.99
C VAL A 40 -0.81 10.87 -0.79
N GLN A 41 -1.94 10.22 -0.54
CA GLN A 41 -2.80 10.41 0.61
C GLN A 41 -2.81 9.13 1.44
N ASN A 42 -2.58 9.25 2.74
CA ASN A 42 -2.71 8.15 3.69
C ASN A 42 -3.11 8.66 5.08
N ALA A 43 -3.12 7.79 6.09
CA ALA A 43 -3.48 8.16 7.47
C ALA A 43 -2.59 9.26 8.09
N ARG A 44 -1.40 9.52 7.54
CA ARG A 44 -0.48 10.58 8.00
C ARG A 44 -0.72 11.92 7.32
N GLY A 45 -1.61 11.96 6.33
CA GLY A 45 -1.95 13.15 5.55
C GLY A 45 -1.63 13.00 4.07
N GLU A 46 -1.55 14.14 3.40
CA GLU A 46 -1.28 14.23 1.97
C GLU A 46 0.11 14.82 1.73
N ARG A 47 0.82 14.24 0.76
CA ARG A 47 2.16 14.69 0.35
C ARG A 47 2.34 14.55 -1.16
N PRO A 48 3.18 15.37 -1.81
CA PRO A 48 3.58 15.10 -3.18
C PRO A 48 4.33 13.77 -3.28
N LEU A 49 4.10 13.03 -4.36
CA LEU A 49 4.87 11.83 -4.70
C LEU A 49 6.13 12.25 -5.47
N GLN A 50 7.28 11.70 -5.12
CA GLN A 50 8.53 11.90 -5.82
C GLN A 50 9.12 10.58 -6.29
N SER A 51 9.91 10.62 -7.37
CA SER A 51 10.70 9.47 -7.79
C SER A 51 11.65 9.03 -6.68
N GLY A 52 11.64 7.74 -6.36
CA GLY A 52 12.40 7.14 -5.27
C GLY A 52 11.57 6.92 -3.99
N ASP A 53 10.40 7.56 -3.87
CA ASP A 53 9.58 7.44 -2.67
C ASP A 53 9.07 6.03 -2.46
N ALA A 54 9.04 5.63 -1.18
CA ALA A 54 8.41 4.41 -0.76
C ALA A 54 6.88 4.57 -0.78
N LEU A 55 6.20 3.54 -1.32
CA LEU A 55 4.78 3.33 -1.11
C LEU A 55 4.54 2.19 -0.14
N ASN A 56 3.47 2.33 0.64
CA ASN A 56 3.03 1.37 1.64
C ASN A 56 1.61 0.90 1.31
N ALA A 57 1.20 -0.19 1.95
CA ALA A 57 -0.22 -0.54 1.98
C ALA A 57 -1.03 0.61 2.61
N ALA A 58 -2.26 0.78 2.12
CA ALA A 58 -3.19 1.88 2.39
C ALA A 58 -2.75 3.26 1.85
N ASP A 59 -1.71 3.35 1.02
CA ASP A 59 -1.41 4.59 0.29
C ASP A 59 -2.36 4.76 -0.90
N ARG A 60 -2.92 5.96 -1.04
CA ARG A 60 -3.72 6.39 -2.18
C ARG A 60 -2.92 7.36 -3.04
N ILE A 61 -2.80 7.07 -4.33
CA ILE A 61 -2.18 7.92 -5.33
C ILE A 61 -3.27 8.69 -6.09
N VAL A 62 -3.10 10.01 -6.16
CA VAL A 62 -3.98 10.91 -6.91
C VAL A 62 -3.14 11.65 -7.95
N THR A 63 -3.48 11.51 -9.23
CA THR A 63 -2.81 12.22 -10.32
C THR A 63 -3.69 13.37 -10.85
N GLY A 64 -3.04 14.50 -11.16
CA GLY A 64 -3.65 15.64 -11.82
C GLY A 64 -3.84 15.42 -13.33
N ALA A 65 -4.23 16.46 -14.06
CA ALA A 65 -4.47 16.40 -15.51
C ALA A 65 -3.22 16.08 -16.34
N ASP A 66 -2.04 16.47 -15.84
CA ASP A 66 -0.71 16.19 -16.40
C ASP A 66 0.05 15.13 -15.59
N GLY A 67 -0.59 14.56 -14.57
CA GLY A 67 0.03 13.66 -13.60
C GLY A 67 0.21 12.25 -14.15
N SER A 68 1.37 11.66 -13.95
CA SER A 68 1.60 10.24 -14.23
C SER A 68 2.60 9.66 -13.25
N ALA A 69 2.43 8.40 -12.88
CA ALA A 69 3.34 7.73 -11.96
C ALA A 69 3.59 6.28 -12.39
N SER A 70 4.84 5.83 -12.31
CA SER A 70 5.19 4.43 -12.39
C SER A 70 5.71 3.96 -11.05
N VAL A 71 5.15 2.87 -10.55
CA VAL A 71 5.47 2.26 -9.26
C VAL A 71 5.94 0.83 -9.50
N VAL A 72 7.04 0.46 -8.85
CA VAL A 72 7.55 -0.91 -8.82
C VAL A 72 7.38 -1.47 -7.42
N LEU A 73 6.60 -2.54 -7.30
CA LEU A 73 6.34 -3.26 -6.05
C LEU A 73 7.45 -4.27 -5.75
N ARG A 74 7.50 -4.74 -4.50
CA ARG A 74 8.54 -5.67 -4.04
C ARG A 74 8.51 -7.05 -4.69
N ASP A 75 7.35 -7.48 -5.18
CA ASP A 75 7.18 -8.74 -5.91
C ASP A 75 7.61 -8.65 -7.38
N GLY A 76 8.08 -7.48 -7.81
CA GLY A 76 8.45 -7.17 -9.19
C GLY A 76 7.29 -6.67 -10.05
N SER A 77 6.09 -6.50 -9.48
CA SER A 77 4.97 -5.90 -10.22
C SER A 77 5.25 -4.45 -10.58
N VAL A 78 4.85 -4.05 -11.78
CA VAL A 78 4.98 -2.67 -12.26
C VAL A 78 3.59 -2.11 -12.49
N MET A 79 3.27 -0.98 -11.87
CA MET A 79 2.03 -0.26 -12.06
C MET A 79 2.34 1.10 -12.69
N VAL A 80 1.59 1.47 -13.72
CA VAL A 80 1.65 2.76 -14.37
C VAL A 80 0.28 3.41 -14.25
N ILE A 81 0.23 4.55 -13.58
CA ILE A 81 -0.96 5.35 -13.34
C ILE A 81 -0.93 6.53 -14.31
N GLY A 82 -2.01 6.69 -15.06
CA GLY A 82 -2.19 7.78 -16.02
C GLY A 82 -2.70 9.08 -15.37
N PRO A 83 -2.99 10.10 -16.19
CA PRO A 83 -3.58 11.35 -15.74
C PRO A 83 -4.99 11.18 -15.18
N GLN A 84 -5.41 12.14 -14.37
CA GLN A 84 -6.75 12.24 -13.75
C GLN A 84 -7.20 10.98 -13.01
N SER A 85 -6.25 10.25 -12.44
CA SER A 85 -6.48 8.94 -11.86
C SER A 85 -6.48 8.99 -10.33
N GLN A 86 -7.27 8.11 -9.72
CA GLN A 86 -7.26 7.88 -8.28
C GLN A 86 -7.14 6.38 -8.02
N MET A 87 -6.02 5.97 -7.47
CA MET A 87 -5.71 4.57 -7.18
C MET A 87 -5.33 4.41 -5.71
N GLU A 88 -5.79 3.34 -5.08
CA GLU A 88 -5.47 3.00 -3.70
C GLU A 88 -4.88 1.60 -3.62
N LEU A 89 -3.73 1.48 -2.96
CA LEU A 89 -3.13 0.19 -2.66
C LEU A 89 -3.72 -0.36 -1.35
N LYS A 90 -4.88 -0.99 -1.43
CA LYS A 90 -5.61 -1.50 -0.26
C LYS A 90 -4.79 -2.47 0.59
N SER A 91 -4.14 -3.43 -0.05
CA SER A 91 -3.30 -4.41 0.64
C SER A 91 -2.14 -4.85 -0.21
N PHE A 92 -1.02 -5.10 0.45
CA PHE A 92 0.15 -5.70 -0.18
C PHE A 92 0.92 -6.49 0.88
N ALA A 93 0.99 -7.80 0.69
CA ALA A 93 1.87 -8.69 1.44
C ALA A 93 2.68 -9.53 0.46
N PHE A 94 3.98 -9.62 0.68
CA PHE A 94 4.88 -10.42 -0.14
C PHE A 94 6.00 -10.99 0.70
N ASP A 95 6.12 -12.32 0.67
CA ASP A 95 7.24 -13.07 1.23
C ASP A 95 8.23 -13.42 0.11
N SER A 96 9.45 -12.90 0.18
CA SER A 96 10.48 -13.12 -0.84
C SER A 96 11.11 -14.52 -0.80
N THR A 97 10.87 -15.30 0.25
CA THR A 97 11.40 -16.66 0.42
C THR A 97 10.42 -17.67 -0.16
N THR A 98 9.14 -17.58 0.22
CA THR A 98 8.09 -18.50 -0.26
C THR A 98 7.44 -18.03 -1.56
N HIS A 99 7.63 -16.77 -1.93
CA HIS A 99 6.93 -16.08 -3.03
C HIS A 99 5.41 -16.04 -2.84
N ASP A 100 4.93 -16.23 -1.60
CA ASP A 100 3.52 -16.10 -1.26
C ASP A 100 3.19 -14.65 -0.89
N GLY A 101 1.93 -14.28 -1.15
CA GLY A 101 1.49 -12.91 -0.94
C GLY A 101 0.05 -12.69 -1.35
N ASN A 102 -0.37 -11.44 -1.19
CA ASN A 102 -1.61 -10.88 -1.71
C ASN A 102 -1.37 -9.43 -2.19
N MET A 103 -2.15 -9.03 -3.18
CA MET A 103 -2.14 -7.67 -3.71
C MET A 103 -3.58 -7.25 -3.98
N GLY A 104 -4.04 -6.23 -3.26
CA GLY A 104 -5.32 -5.59 -3.48
C GLY A 104 -5.12 -4.15 -3.92
N VAL A 105 -5.57 -3.83 -5.13
CA VAL A 105 -5.53 -2.48 -5.70
C VAL A 105 -6.96 -2.04 -5.99
N SER A 106 -7.29 -0.80 -5.66
CA SER A 106 -8.57 -0.20 -6.02
C SER A 106 -8.34 1.00 -6.93
N LEU A 107 -8.93 0.99 -8.12
CA LEU A 107 -8.88 2.12 -9.05
C LEU A 107 -10.25 2.78 -9.06
N LEU A 108 -10.37 3.95 -8.43
CA LEU A 108 -11.63 4.68 -8.32
C LEU A 108 -11.98 5.40 -9.63
N ARG A 109 -10.98 5.93 -10.33
CA ARG A 109 -11.16 6.58 -11.64
C ARG A 109 -9.84 6.67 -12.40
N GLY A 110 -9.94 6.88 -13.71
CA GLY A 110 -8.82 7.13 -14.61
C GLY A 110 -8.26 5.84 -15.20
N THR A 111 -6.97 5.83 -15.49
CA THR A 111 -6.32 4.72 -16.19
C THR A 111 -5.14 4.17 -15.40
N MET A 112 -5.02 2.85 -15.38
CA MET A 112 -3.89 2.16 -14.79
C MET A 112 -3.51 0.96 -15.66
N ARG A 113 -2.23 0.84 -15.99
CA ARG A 113 -1.66 -0.40 -16.51
C ARG A 113 -0.91 -1.11 -15.41
N MET A 114 -1.13 -2.40 -15.24
CA MET A 114 -0.38 -3.19 -14.27
C MET A 114 0.19 -4.42 -14.96
N VAL A 115 1.47 -4.67 -14.66
CA VAL A 115 2.18 -5.89 -15.03
C VAL A 115 2.48 -6.65 -13.74
N THR A 116 1.88 -7.82 -13.56
CA THR A 116 2.01 -8.60 -12.33
C THR A 116 3.37 -9.28 -12.23
N GLY A 117 3.94 -9.27 -11.03
CA GLY A 117 5.18 -9.92 -10.67
C GLY A 117 4.96 -11.34 -10.18
N LEU A 118 5.75 -11.73 -9.18
CA LEU A 118 5.84 -13.10 -8.68
C LEU A 118 4.53 -13.59 -8.03
N ILE A 119 3.79 -12.69 -7.36
CA ILE A 119 2.49 -13.03 -6.75
C ILE A 119 1.51 -13.46 -7.83
N GLY A 120 1.30 -12.64 -8.87
CA GLY A 120 0.36 -12.96 -9.96
C GLY A 120 0.78 -14.16 -10.79
N LYS A 121 2.08 -14.43 -10.94
CA LYS A 121 2.59 -15.64 -11.60
C LYS A 121 2.32 -16.91 -10.81
N LYS A 122 2.43 -16.87 -9.48
CA LYS A 122 2.24 -18.05 -8.62
C LYS A 122 0.76 -18.29 -8.32
N ARG A 123 0.02 -17.22 -8.02
CA ARG A 123 -1.39 -17.22 -7.64
C ARG A 123 -2.10 -16.00 -8.25
N PRO A 124 -2.59 -16.10 -9.49
CA PRO A 124 -3.31 -14.99 -10.12
C PRO A 124 -4.54 -14.55 -9.31
N GLU A 125 -5.18 -15.45 -8.57
CA GLU A 125 -6.31 -15.17 -7.68
C GLU A 125 -5.95 -14.31 -6.46
N ALA A 126 -4.67 -14.21 -6.12
CA ALA A 126 -4.16 -13.37 -5.03
C ALA A 126 -3.98 -11.90 -5.43
N VAL A 127 -4.13 -11.58 -6.73
CA VAL A 127 -4.09 -10.22 -7.26
C VAL A 127 -5.53 -9.79 -7.59
N GLN A 128 -6.03 -8.81 -6.85
CA GLN A 128 -7.40 -8.30 -6.99
C GLN A 128 -7.36 -6.82 -7.36
N VAL A 129 -8.08 -6.47 -8.42
CA VAL A 129 -8.29 -5.08 -8.83
C VAL A 129 -9.76 -4.75 -8.71
N GLU A 130 -10.08 -3.83 -7.81
CA GLU A 130 -11.43 -3.35 -7.57
C GLU A 130 -11.65 -2.02 -8.27
N THR A 131 -12.72 -1.89 -9.03
CA THR A 131 -13.18 -0.62 -9.57
C THR A 131 -14.63 -0.35 -9.14
N PRO A 132 -15.11 0.91 -9.15
CA PRO A 132 -16.50 1.22 -8.78
C PRO A 132 -17.54 0.49 -9.63
N THR A 133 -17.19 0.18 -10.86
CA THR A 133 -18.10 -0.44 -11.84
C THR A 133 -18.00 -1.96 -11.84
N SER A 134 -16.87 -2.56 -11.44
CA SER A 134 -16.69 -4.01 -11.35
C SER A 134 -15.40 -4.42 -10.62
N THR A 135 -15.34 -5.65 -10.11
CA THR A 135 -14.07 -6.27 -9.70
C THR A 135 -13.49 -7.05 -10.87
N VAL A 136 -12.25 -6.74 -11.26
CA VAL A 136 -11.56 -7.39 -12.38
C VAL A 136 -10.59 -8.44 -11.86
N GLY A 137 -10.90 -9.72 -12.13
CA GLY A 137 -9.95 -10.83 -11.95
C GLY A 137 -9.01 -10.91 -13.14
N ILE A 138 -7.69 -11.00 -12.88
CA ILE A 138 -6.67 -10.94 -13.94
C ILE A 138 -6.33 -12.35 -14.43
N LEU A 139 -6.54 -12.60 -15.71
CA LEU A 139 -6.12 -13.82 -16.41
C LEU A 139 -4.91 -13.52 -17.32
N GLY A 140 -3.73 -13.31 -16.72
CA GLY A 140 -2.53 -12.92 -17.45
C GLY A 140 -1.54 -12.15 -16.59
N THR A 141 -0.53 -11.54 -17.21
CA THR A 141 0.52 -10.79 -16.48
C THR A 141 0.64 -9.34 -16.87
N ASP A 142 -0.10 -8.86 -17.88
CA ASP A 142 -0.10 -7.46 -18.34
C ASP A 142 -1.51 -7.09 -18.77
N PHE A 143 -2.05 -6.02 -18.19
CA PHE A 143 -3.40 -5.57 -18.48
C PHE A 143 -3.55 -4.08 -18.18
N ILE A 144 -4.55 -3.48 -18.83
CA ILE A 144 -4.90 -2.07 -18.70
C ILE A 144 -6.31 -2.01 -18.14
N VAL A 145 -6.48 -1.25 -17.08
CA VAL A 145 -7.77 -0.96 -16.45
C VAL A 145 -8.06 0.51 -16.67
N GLU A 146 -9.20 0.77 -17.29
CA GLU A 146 -9.74 2.10 -17.47
C GLU A 146 -11.08 2.18 -16.76
N VAL A 147 -11.22 3.21 -15.95
CA VAL A 147 -12.44 3.50 -15.21
C VAL A 147 -12.85 4.91 -15.61
N ALA A 148 -13.85 4.98 -16.49
CA ALA A 148 -14.56 6.22 -16.71
C ALA A 148 -15.18 6.66 -15.38
N GLU A 149 -15.14 7.97 -15.11
CA GLU A 149 -15.84 8.53 -13.96
C GLU A 149 -17.29 8.07 -14.04
N ALA A 150 -17.74 7.32 -13.03
CA ALA A 150 -19.12 6.87 -12.98
C ALA A 150 -19.98 8.14 -12.95
N GLU A 151 -20.65 8.47 -14.06
CA GLU A 151 -21.80 9.36 -14.02
C GLU A 151 -22.72 8.76 -12.95
N ALA A 152 -22.82 9.45 -11.82
CA ALA A 152 -23.81 9.13 -10.82
C ALA A 152 -25.16 9.23 -11.51
N ALA A 153 -25.70 8.08 -11.92
CA ALA A 153 -27.03 7.99 -12.48
C ALA A 153 -27.99 8.62 -11.48
N LYS A 154 -28.56 9.75 -11.90
CA LYS A 154 -29.48 10.59 -11.16
C LYS A 154 -30.77 9.85 -10.81
#